data_AF-A0A6A4V6K9-F1
#
_entry.id   AF-A0A6A4V6K9-F1
#
_cell.length_a   1.000
_cell.length_b   1.000
_cell.length_c   1.000
_cell.angle_alpha   90.00
_cell.angle_beta   90.00
_cell.angle_gamma   90.00
#
_symmetry.space_group_name_H-M   'P 1'
#
loop_
_entity.id
_entity.type
_entity.pdbx_description
1 polymer ?
#
loop_
_entity_poly.entity_id
_entity_poly.type
_entity_poly.pdbx_seq_one_letter_code
_entity_poly.pdbx_strand_id
1 'polypeptide(L)'
;MSAPPLQEAGAGPEARLRQLEQLVLAGAGRSDGLMFSAETLLDVLVVLFDECSNSSLRREKTVSDFIEFARLDRRGKGLEPGPAGSV
;
A
#
# COMPACT_ATOMS: atom_id res chain seq x y z
N MET A 1 13.79 6.92 -25.62
CA MET A 1 14.54 6.57 -24.40
C MET A 1 14.04 5.20 -23.99
N SER A 2 14.85 4.16 -24.18
CA SER A 2 14.42 2.77 -23.98
C SER A 2 14.43 2.47 -22.48
N ALA A 3 13.32 1.97 -21.94
CA ALA A 3 13.33 1.33 -20.63
C ALA A 3 14.43 0.25 -20.60
N PRO A 4 15.21 0.14 -19.51
CA PRO A 4 16.20 -0.91 -19.40
C PRO A 4 15.48 -2.27 -19.47
N PRO A 5 16.06 -3.27 -20.15
CA PRO A 5 15.44 -4.58 -20.25
C PRO A 5 15.32 -5.15 -18.83
N LEU A 6 14.11 -5.53 -18.43
CA LEU A 6 13.86 -6.33 -17.23
C LEU A 6 14.40 -7.75 -17.47
N GLN A 7 15.72 -7.85 -17.66
CA GLN A 7 16.42 -9.12 -17.75
C GLN A 7 16.58 -9.61 -16.31
N GLU A 8 15.84 -10.69 -16.00
CA GLU A 8 16.26 -11.86 -15.24
C GLU A 8 15.00 -12.59 -14.73
N ALA A 9 14.28 -13.22 -15.66
CA ALA A 9 13.39 -14.34 -15.35
C ALA A 9 14.27 -15.54 -14.92
N GLY A 10 14.88 -15.40 -13.74
CA GLY A 10 15.93 -16.27 -13.21
C GLY A 10 16.55 -15.77 -11.89
N ALA A 11 16.33 -14.50 -11.51
CA ALA A 11 16.91 -13.97 -10.29
C ALA A 11 16.04 -14.27 -9.04
N GLY A 12 16.72 -14.57 -7.93
CA GLY A 12 16.11 -14.92 -6.65
C GLY A 12 15.16 -13.87 -6.06
N PRO A 13 14.47 -14.18 -4.95
CA PRO A 13 13.45 -13.30 -4.37
C PRO A 13 13.96 -11.87 -4.09
N GLU A 14 15.22 -11.70 -3.70
CA GLU A 14 15.85 -10.40 -3.42
C GLU A 14 15.97 -9.53 -4.68
N ALA A 15 16.26 -10.13 -5.83
CA ALA A 15 16.38 -9.40 -7.08
C ALA A 15 15.01 -8.90 -7.56
N ARG A 16 13.97 -9.72 -7.40
CA ARG A 16 12.59 -9.31 -7.71
C ARG A 16 12.12 -8.17 -6.79
N LEU A 17 12.51 -8.20 -5.52
CA LEU A 17 12.21 -7.09 -4.59
C LEU A 17 12.85 -5.78 -5.05
N ARG A 18 14.14 -5.81 -5.44
CA ARG A 18 14.83 -4.62 -5.98
C ARG A 18 14.18 -4.10 -7.26
N GLN A 19 13.73 -5.00 -8.14
CA GLN A 19 13.03 -4.63 -9.36
C GLN A 19 11.70 -3.93 -9.05
N LEU A 20 10.93 -4.44 -8.08
CA LEU A 20 9.68 -3.83 -7.65
C LEU A 20 9.92 -2.43 -7.06
N GLU A 21 10.92 -2.29 -6.20
CA GLU A 21 11.32 -1.00 -5.62
C GLU A 21 11.64 0.03 -6.71
N GLN A 22 12.41 -0.37 -7.72
CA GLN A 22 12.73 0.49 -8.85
C GLN A 22 11.48 0.90 -9.65
N LEU A 23 10.53 -0.01 -9.86
CA LEU A 23 9.27 0.30 -10.55
C LEU A 23 8.43 1.31 -9.75
N VAL A 24 8.34 1.14 -8.44
CA VAL A 24 7.61 2.06 -7.55
C VAL A 24 8.26 3.45 -7.56
N LEU A 25 9.59 3.52 -7.45
CA LEU A 25 10.35 4.78 -7.46
C LEU A 25 10.36 5.47 -8.84
N ALA A 26 10.37 4.69 -9.93
CA ALA A 26 10.27 5.24 -11.29
C ALA A 26 8.91 5.91 -11.54
N GLY A 27 7.87 5.42 -10.88
CA GLY A 27 6.49 5.90 -10.99
C GLY A 27 5.84 5.53 -12.33
N ALA A 28 4.52 5.69 -12.38
CA ALA A 28 3.68 5.26 -13.51
C ALA A 28 4.10 5.83 -14.88
N GLY A 29 4.65 7.05 -14.90
CA GLY A 29 5.05 7.71 -16.15
C GLY A 29 6.32 7.14 -16.80
N ARG A 30 7.10 6.31 -16.10
CA ARG A 30 8.38 5.74 -16.60
C ARG A 30 8.42 4.22 -16.57
N SER A 31 7.33 3.57 -16.14
CA SER A 31 7.26 2.12 -15.95
C SER A 31 6.50 1.39 -17.07
N ASP A 32 6.30 2.02 -18.23
CA ASP A 32 5.54 1.46 -19.37
C ASP A 32 4.19 0.83 -18.97
N GLY A 33 3.48 1.46 -18.03
CA GLY A 33 2.19 0.98 -17.54
C GLY A 33 2.25 -0.20 -16.55
N LEU A 34 3.44 -0.67 -16.16
CA LEU A 34 3.61 -1.75 -15.18
C LEU A 34 3.34 -1.32 -13.71
N MET A 35 3.21 -0.01 -13.45
CA MET A 35 3.04 0.53 -12.11
C MET A 35 1.96 1.61 -12.09
N PHE A 36 1.17 1.64 -11.02
CA PHE A 36 0.18 2.70 -10.75
C PHE A 36 0.82 3.90 -10.05
N SER A 37 0.25 5.09 -10.24
CA SER A 37 0.67 6.25 -9.45
C SER A 37 0.23 6.08 -7.99
N ALA A 38 0.86 6.81 -7.07
CA ALA A 38 0.42 6.84 -5.68
C ALA A 38 -1.05 7.32 -5.57
N GLU A 39 -1.46 8.27 -6.40
CA GLU A 39 -2.84 8.77 -6.48
C GLU A 39 -3.82 7.65 -6.81
N THR A 40 -3.55 6.87 -7.86
CA THR A 40 -4.41 5.73 -8.22
C THR A 40 -4.47 4.68 -7.13
N LEU A 41 -3.36 4.41 -6.43
CA LEU A 41 -3.36 3.47 -5.29
C LEU A 41 -4.22 4.00 -4.12
N LEU A 42 -4.21 5.31 -3.87
CA LEU A 42 -5.08 5.94 -2.87
C LEU A 42 -6.55 5.87 -3.30
N ASP A 43 -6.86 6.11 -4.58
CA ASP A 43 -8.23 5.96 -5.11
C ASP A 43 -8.73 4.52 -4.92
N VAL A 44 -7.89 3.52 -5.23
CA VAL A 44 -8.19 2.09 -4.98
C VAL A 44 -8.46 1.83 -3.50
N LEU A 45 -7.64 2.37 -2.60
CA LEU A 45 -7.83 2.21 -1.16
C LEU A 45 -9.16 2.82 -0.69
N VAL A 46 -9.52 4.00 -1.21
CA VAL A 46 -10.78 4.68 -0.87
C VAL A 46 -11.98 3.88 -1.36
N VAL A 47 -11.96 3.40 -2.60
CA VAL A 47 -13.05 2.59 -3.16
C VAL A 47 -13.21 1.27 -2.41
N LEU A 48 -12.10 0.59 -2.12
CA LEU A 48 -12.12 -0.65 -1.34
C LEU A 48 -12.71 -0.43 0.06
N PHE A 49 -12.29 0.65 0.73
CA PHE A 49 -12.80 1.01 2.05
C PHE A 49 -14.31 1.27 2.03
N ASP A 50 -14.82 2.01 1.03
CA ASP A 50 -16.24 2.33 0.90
C ASP A 50 -17.09 1.07 0.68
N GLU A 51 -16.67 0.21 -0.25
CA GLU A 51 -17.35 -1.06 -0.55
C GLU A 51 -17.34 -2.02 0.65
N CYS A 52 -16.21 -2.13 1.35
CA CYS A 52 -16.14 -2.91 2.58
C CYS A 52 -17.07 -2.36 3.67
N SER A 53 -17.13 -1.02 3.81
CA SER A 53 -17.95 -0.36 4.83
C SER A 53 -19.45 -0.48 4.57
N ASN A 54 -19.86 -0.46 3.30
CA ASN A 54 -21.26 -0.46 2.89
C ASN A 54 -21.83 -1.86 2.60
N SER A 55 -20.98 -2.86 2.35
CA SER A 55 -21.41 -4.25 2.10
C SER A 55 -21.66 -5.06 3.37
N SER A 56 -22.19 -6.29 3.22
CA SER A 56 -22.32 -7.26 4.31
C SER A 56 -20.96 -7.76 4.85
N LEU A 57 -19.88 -7.60 4.07
CA LEU A 57 -18.52 -8.00 4.45
C LEU A 57 -18.02 -7.30 5.72
N ARG A 58 -18.55 -6.11 6.05
CA ARG A 58 -18.24 -5.41 7.32
C ARG A 58 -18.53 -6.20 8.59
N ARG A 59 -19.18 -7.37 8.50
CA ARG A 59 -19.43 -8.28 9.63
C ARG A 59 -18.33 -9.32 9.80
N GLU A 60 -17.54 -9.58 8.74
CA GLU A 60 -16.38 -10.45 8.82
C GLU A 60 -15.31 -9.80 9.68
N LYS A 61 -14.71 -10.57 10.59
CA LYS A 61 -13.72 -10.03 11.53
C LYS A 61 -12.55 -9.36 10.82
N THR A 62 -12.00 -10.00 9.78
CA THR A 62 -10.86 -9.48 9.02
C THR A 62 -11.17 -8.16 8.32
N VAL A 63 -12.38 -8.02 7.76
CA VAL A 63 -12.83 -6.81 7.09
C VAL A 63 -13.17 -5.71 8.10
N SER A 64 -13.77 -6.07 9.23
CA SER A 64 -14.04 -5.15 10.35
C SER A 64 -12.75 -4.55 10.90
N ASP A 65 -11.75 -5.39 11.15
CA ASP A 65 -10.42 -4.98 11.65
C ASP A 65 -9.74 -4.03 10.63
N PHE A 66 -9.85 -4.32 9.32
CA PHE A 66 -9.37 -3.43 8.25
C PHE A 66 -10.07 -2.05 8.26
N ILE A 67 -11.41 -2.03 8.35
CA ILE A 67 -12.20 -0.78 8.37
C ILE A 67 -11.83 0.06 9.59
N GLU A 68 -11.65 -0.56 10.76
CA GLU A 68 -11.23 0.14 11.97
C GLU A 68 -9.83 0.74 11.81
N PHE A 69 -8.87 -0.05 11.33
CA PHE A 69 -7.50 0.40 11.08
C PHE A 69 -7.46 1.60 10.11
N ALA A 70 -8.14 1.50 8.97
CA ALA A 70 -8.18 2.57 7.97
C ALA A 70 -8.93 3.84 8.47
N ARG A 71 -9.86 3.70 9.42
CA ARG A 71 -10.52 4.84 10.08
C ARG A 71 -9.63 5.54 11.09
N LEU A 72 -8.78 4.80 11.81
CA LEU A 72 -7.87 5.36 12.80
C LEU A 72 -6.79 6.23 12.15
N ASP A 73 -6.33 5.87 10.95
CA ASP A 73 -5.40 6.67 10.15
C ASP A 73 -5.95 8.09 9.89
N ARG A 74 -7.25 8.23 9.57
CA ARG A 74 -7.89 9.55 9.40
C ARG A 74 -8.09 10.35 10.68
N ARG A 75 -8.03 9.71 11.85
CA ARG A 75 -8.28 10.39 13.14
C ARG A 75 -7.03 10.99 13.76
N GLY A 76 -5.86 10.85 13.14
CA GLY A 76 -4.65 11.53 13.60
C GLY A 76 -4.42 11.34 15.10
N LYS A 77 -4.68 10.14 15.64
CA LYS A 77 -4.12 9.81 16.94
C LYS A 77 -2.63 9.61 16.71
N GLY A 78 -1.90 10.70 16.94
CA GLY A 78 -0.47 10.69 17.08
C GLY A 78 -0.04 9.50 17.91
N LEU A 79 1.09 8.95 17.52
CA LEU A 79 1.90 8.06 18.31
C LEU A 79 2.17 8.75 19.66
N GLU A 80 1.25 8.59 20.62
CA GLU A 80 1.45 9.03 22.00
C GLU A 80 2.70 8.29 22.49
N PRO A 81 3.80 8.98 22.84
CA PRO A 81 4.92 8.30 23.45
C PRO A 81 4.40 7.67 24.75
N GLY A 82 4.56 6.35 24.85
CA GLY A 82 4.17 5.58 26.03
C GLY A 82 4.71 6.23 27.30
N PRO A 83 4.02 6.04 28.45
CA PRO A 83 4.37 6.73 29.67
C PRO A 83 5.83 6.46 30.02
N ALA A 84 6.61 7.52 30.14
CA ALA A 84 7.90 7.50 30.81
C ALA A 84 7.65 7.20 32.30
N GLY A 85 7.41 5.92 32.64
CA GLY A 85 7.63 5.43 33.99
C GLY A 85 9.14 5.28 34.18
N SER A 86 9.82 6.17 34.92
CA SER A 86 9.86 6.17 36.40
C SER A 86 10.22 4.77 36.87
N VAL A 87 11.49 4.41 37.08
CA VAL A 87 12.41 4.78 38.17
C VAL A 87 13.83 4.40 37.76
#